data_AF-A0A2N6CL15-F1
#
_entry.id   AF-A0A2N6CL15-F1
#
_cell.length_a   1.000
_cell.length_b   1.000
_cell.length_c   1.000
_cell.angle_alpha   90.00
_cell.angle_beta   90.00
_cell.angle_gamma   90.00
#
_symmetry.space_group_name_H-M   'P 1'
#
loop_
_entity.id
_entity.type
_entity.pdbx_description
1 polymer ?
#
loop_
_entity_poly.entity_id
_entity_poly.type
_entity_poly.pdbx_seq_one_letter_code
_entity_poly.pdbx_strand_id
1 'polypeptide(L)'
;MSEKISKMTLLVTLAVAVLSGPVALADANDGELFGYRLGDRYIVGPDTSAFMIGLGGHDAMRVVADQAVMPDDFSEVQILCTVGSCQIGAISGIIKPASQQEAIETADRYLRLLRRLYSDWPARNDPNGQIVTLRKSPYVIQVMRFQMPLEVRVNLKFDRDAAENAAWTAVLKRESERYQVEARRRLVEDAASKGLK
;
A
#
# COMPACT_ATOMS: atom_id res chain seq x y z
N MET A 1 -63.12 31.01 -6.25
CA MET A 1 -61.73 31.21 -6.72
C MET A 1 -60.84 30.39 -5.78
N SER A 2 -60.53 29.11 -5.98
CA SER A 2 -59.95 28.37 -7.12
C SER A 2 -58.59 28.89 -7.60
N GLU A 3 -57.51 28.34 -7.04
CA GLU A 3 -56.32 27.75 -7.71
C GLU A 3 -55.34 27.23 -6.63
N LYS A 4 -55.27 25.91 -6.38
CA LYS A 4 -54.37 24.88 -6.97
C LYS A 4 -52.88 24.96 -6.53
N ILE A 5 -52.57 24.19 -5.49
CA ILE A 5 -51.54 23.12 -5.38
C ILE A 5 -50.27 23.23 -6.26
N SER A 6 -49.10 23.27 -5.62
CA SER A 6 -47.90 22.50 -6.00
C SER A 6 -47.01 22.33 -4.74
N LYS A 7 -47.08 21.21 -4.02
CA LYS A 7 -46.23 20.00 -4.10
C LYS A 7 -44.71 20.24 -4.01
N MET A 8 -44.10 19.56 -3.01
CA MET A 8 -42.71 19.08 -2.95
C MET A 8 -41.62 20.18 -2.95
N THR A 9 -40.75 20.26 -1.95
CA THR A 9 -39.76 19.20 -1.70
C THR A 9 -39.23 19.24 -0.28
N LEU A 10 -39.30 18.05 0.33
CA LEU A 10 -38.74 17.60 1.58
C LEU A 10 -37.20 17.79 1.59
N LEU A 11 -36.67 18.72 2.38
CA LEU A 11 -35.23 18.73 2.69
C LEU A 11 -35.01 17.81 3.90
N VAL A 12 -34.87 16.52 3.59
CA VAL A 12 -34.23 15.54 4.48
C VAL A 12 -32.75 15.90 4.53
N THR A 13 -32.33 16.71 5.48
CA THR A 13 -30.89 16.83 5.79
C THR A 13 -30.51 15.62 6.64
N LEU A 14 -30.19 14.57 5.89
CA LEU A 14 -29.50 13.34 6.22
C LEU A 14 -28.86 13.31 7.62
N ALA A 15 -29.54 12.63 8.54
CA ALA A 15 -28.90 12.03 9.70
C ALA A 15 -27.97 10.90 9.22
N VAL A 16 -26.68 11.21 9.02
CA VAL A 16 -25.64 10.18 8.94
C VAL A 16 -25.26 9.80 10.37
N ALA A 17 -26.10 8.95 10.97
CA ALA A 17 -25.62 8.02 11.97
C ALA A 17 -24.67 7.04 11.26
N VAL A 18 -23.37 7.27 11.37
CA VAL A 18 -22.37 6.19 11.33
C VAL A 18 -21.52 6.33 12.58
N LEU A 19 -22.15 6.06 13.72
CA LEU A 19 -21.47 5.44 14.86
C LEU A 19 -20.89 4.12 14.33
N SER A 20 -19.59 3.90 14.55
CA SER A 20 -18.69 2.93 13.87
C SER A 20 -18.37 3.30 12.42
N GLY A 21 -17.45 4.25 12.24
CA GLY A 21 -16.88 4.54 10.92
C GLY A 21 -16.45 3.23 10.24
N PRO A 22 -16.76 3.02 8.94
CA PRO A 22 -16.16 1.91 8.22
C PRO A 22 -14.65 2.14 8.32
N VAL A 23 -13.97 1.19 8.97
CA VAL A 23 -12.53 1.01 8.89
C VAL A 23 -12.24 1.03 7.40
N ALA A 24 -11.82 2.16 6.84
CA ALA A 24 -11.68 2.32 5.40
C ALA A 24 -10.39 1.65 4.94
N LEU A 25 -10.32 0.34 5.18
CA LEU A 25 -9.61 -0.59 4.33
C LEU A 25 -10.37 -0.50 3.00
N ALA A 26 -9.80 0.21 2.04
CA ALA A 26 -10.28 0.18 0.67
C ALA A 26 -10.36 -1.29 0.16
N ASP A 27 -11.14 -1.54 -0.88
CA ASP A 27 -11.50 -2.90 -1.31
C ASP A 27 -10.33 -3.56 -2.04
N ALA A 28 -9.72 -4.56 -1.40
CA ALA A 28 -8.60 -5.29 -1.98
C ALA A 28 -9.03 -6.18 -3.17
N ASN A 29 -10.33 -6.44 -3.38
CA ASN A 29 -10.82 -7.06 -4.63
C ASN A 29 -10.56 -6.16 -5.84
N ASP A 30 -10.49 -4.85 -5.64
CA ASP A 30 -10.19 -3.85 -6.67
C ASP A 30 -8.73 -3.38 -6.61
N GLY A 31 -7.90 -4.04 -5.81
CA GLY A 31 -6.49 -3.69 -5.65
C GLY A 31 -6.27 -2.43 -4.80
N GLU A 32 -7.25 -2.04 -3.98
CA GLU A 32 -7.15 -0.87 -3.12
C GLU A 32 -6.82 -1.21 -1.67
N LEU A 33 -6.02 -0.35 -1.03
CA LEU A 33 -5.79 -0.36 0.41
C LEU A 33 -5.40 1.04 0.88
N PHE A 34 -5.94 1.49 2.02
CA PHE A 34 -5.65 2.80 2.64
C PHE A 34 -5.84 4.03 1.73
N GLY A 35 -6.76 3.96 0.77
CA GLY A 35 -7.02 5.05 -0.19
C GLY A 35 -6.09 5.07 -1.41
N TYR A 36 -5.26 4.04 -1.58
CA TYR A 36 -4.38 3.88 -2.74
C TYR A 36 -4.72 2.59 -3.50
N ARG A 37 -4.41 2.56 -4.79
CA ARG A 37 -4.66 1.42 -5.67
C ARG A 37 -3.36 0.92 -6.31
N LEU A 38 -3.21 -0.40 -6.41
CA LEU A 38 -2.11 -1.00 -7.15
C LEU A 38 -2.20 -0.64 -8.64
N GLY A 39 -1.05 -0.38 -9.28
CA GLY A 39 -0.97 0.00 -10.69
C GLY A 39 -1.18 1.48 -10.97
N ASP A 40 -1.78 2.23 -10.04
CA ASP A 40 -1.91 3.68 -10.12
C ASP A 40 -0.55 4.36 -9.91
N ARG A 41 -0.47 5.63 -10.33
CA ARG A 41 0.70 6.48 -10.07
C ARG A 41 0.55 7.16 -8.71
N TYR A 42 1.52 6.98 -7.83
CA TYR A 42 1.64 7.79 -6.62
C TYR A 42 2.00 9.23 -6.99
N ILE A 43 1.27 10.20 -6.44
CA ILE A 43 1.52 11.62 -6.63
C ILE A 43 2.46 12.11 -5.53
N VAL A 44 3.70 12.38 -5.91
CA VAL A 44 4.73 12.91 -5.01
C VAL A 44 4.52 14.41 -4.83
N GLY A 45 4.28 14.84 -3.60
CA GLY A 45 4.23 16.25 -3.19
C GLY A 45 5.59 16.77 -2.71
N PRO A 46 5.68 18.07 -2.37
CA PRO A 46 6.93 18.70 -1.91
C PRO A 46 7.51 18.09 -0.63
N ASP A 47 6.64 17.64 0.27
CA ASP A 47 7.01 17.11 1.60
C ASP A 47 7.01 15.58 1.65
N THR A 48 6.77 14.92 0.51
CA THR A 48 6.72 13.46 0.44
C THR A 48 8.08 12.86 0.81
N SER A 49 8.08 12.05 1.87
CA SER A 49 9.27 11.31 2.30
C SER A 49 9.45 10.04 1.46
N ALA A 50 10.51 10.00 0.66
CA ALA A 50 10.79 8.89 -0.26
C ALA A 50 12.25 8.44 -0.17
N PHE A 51 12.46 7.13 -0.26
CA PHE A 51 13.79 6.51 -0.20
C PHE A 51 13.91 5.42 -1.25
N MET A 52 15.10 5.34 -1.85
CA MET A 52 15.43 4.25 -2.76
C MET A 52 15.68 2.96 -1.97
N ILE A 53 15.13 1.85 -2.46
CA ILE A 53 15.35 0.52 -1.89
C ILE A 53 15.71 -0.48 -2.99
N GLY A 54 16.51 -1.48 -2.65
CA GLY A 54 16.74 -2.63 -3.50
C GLY A 54 15.62 -3.67 -3.35
N LEU A 55 15.10 -4.15 -4.48
CA LEU A 55 14.09 -5.19 -4.57
C LEU A 55 14.51 -6.21 -5.64
N GLY A 56 15.10 -7.33 -5.21
CA GLY A 56 15.49 -8.41 -6.13
C GLY A 56 16.51 -8.01 -7.19
N GLY A 57 17.42 -7.07 -6.88
CA GLY A 57 18.41 -6.55 -7.83
C GLY A 57 17.94 -5.34 -8.65
N HIS A 58 16.71 -4.87 -8.43
CA HIS A 58 16.17 -3.65 -9.04
C HIS A 58 15.94 -2.57 -7.98
N ASP A 59 16.12 -1.32 -8.38
CA ASP A 59 15.81 -0.16 -7.55
C ASP A 59 14.32 0.17 -7.61
N ALA A 60 13.69 0.29 -6.45
CA ALA A 60 12.33 0.76 -6.26
C ALA A 60 12.33 2.00 -5.36
N MET A 61 11.27 2.79 -5.42
CA MET A 61 11.06 3.90 -4.51
C MET A 61 10.05 3.48 -3.43
N ARG A 62 10.44 3.63 -2.16
CA ARG A 62 9.56 3.49 -1.01
C ARG A 62 9.17 4.88 -0.52
N VAL A 63 7.87 5.12 -0.44
CA VAL A 63 7.30 6.40 -0.04
C VAL A 63 6.51 6.22 1.25
N VAL A 64 6.62 7.17 2.19
CA VAL A 64 5.67 7.31 3.29
C VAL A 64 4.49 8.12 2.76
N ALA A 65 3.30 7.54 2.78
CA ALA A 65 2.11 8.12 2.19
C ALA A 65 1.61 9.36 2.95
N ASP A 66 1.41 10.46 2.24
CA ASP A 66 1.06 11.76 2.84
C ASP A 66 -0.43 11.87 3.21
N GLN A 67 -1.30 11.14 2.52
CA GLN A 67 -2.77 11.26 2.60
C GLN A 67 -3.44 9.90 2.77
N ALA A 68 -2.80 9.00 3.52
CA ALA A 68 -3.35 7.68 3.77
C ALA A 68 -4.65 7.75 4.57
N VAL A 69 -5.66 7.01 4.12
CA VAL A 69 -6.90 6.79 4.87
C VAL A 69 -6.72 5.51 5.67
N MET A 70 -6.31 5.63 6.94
CA MET A 70 -5.99 4.47 7.78
C MET A 70 -6.68 4.52 9.15
N PRO A 71 -6.97 3.36 9.75
CA PRO A 71 -7.40 3.28 11.15
C PRO A 71 -6.33 3.77 12.13
N ASP A 72 -6.75 4.20 13.33
CA ASP A 72 -5.90 4.84 14.34
C ASP A 72 -4.73 3.98 14.86
N ASP A 73 -4.80 2.65 14.71
CA ASP A 73 -3.72 1.76 15.15
C ASP A 73 -2.55 1.70 14.14
N PHE A 74 -2.73 2.18 12.91
CA PHE A 74 -1.65 2.32 11.95
C PHE A 74 -0.85 3.59 12.23
N SER A 75 0.46 3.42 12.38
CA SER A 75 1.40 4.54 12.56
C SER A 75 1.75 5.24 11.24
N GLU A 76 1.74 4.50 10.13
CA GLU A 76 2.10 5.00 8.80
C GLU A 76 1.64 4.01 7.72
N VAL A 77 1.50 4.51 6.49
CA VAL A 77 1.38 3.70 5.29
C VAL A 77 2.59 3.93 4.40
N GLN A 78 3.21 2.84 3.97
CA GLN A 78 4.31 2.84 3.02
C GLN A 78 3.83 2.35 1.65
N ILE A 79 4.23 3.06 0.61
CA ILE A 79 3.94 2.73 -0.79
C ILE A 79 5.25 2.30 -1.45
N LEU A 80 5.23 1.14 -2.09
CA LEU A 80 6.31 0.70 -2.96
C LEU A 80 5.94 1.04 -4.40
N CYS A 81 6.81 1.78 -5.08
CA CYS A 81 6.57 2.20 -6.44
C CYS A 81 7.84 2.14 -7.31
N THR A 82 7.65 2.22 -8.63
CA THR A 82 8.73 2.32 -9.60
C THR A 82 9.42 3.69 -9.53
N VAL A 83 10.71 3.76 -9.85
CA VAL A 83 11.55 4.93 -9.57
C VAL A 83 11.31 6.13 -10.50
N GLY A 84 10.78 5.91 -11.70
CA GLY A 84 10.51 6.96 -12.68
C GLY A 84 9.03 7.31 -12.75
N SER A 85 8.18 6.32 -13.01
CA SER A 85 6.74 6.53 -13.15
C SER A 85 5.99 6.63 -11.83
N CYS A 86 6.62 6.25 -10.70
CA CYS A 86 5.95 6.16 -9.40
C CYS A 86 4.72 5.23 -9.43
N GLN A 87 4.76 4.19 -10.26
CA GLN A 87 3.67 3.22 -10.36
C GLN A 87 3.66 2.31 -9.13
N ILE A 88 2.53 2.24 -8.43
CA ILE A 88 2.35 1.50 -7.17
C ILE A 88 2.36 -0.01 -7.43
N GLY A 89 3.24 -0.74 -6.72
CA GLY A 89 3.33 -2.20 -6.76
C GLY A 89 2.99 -2.89 -5.45
N ALA A 90 3.08 -2.18 -4.33
CA ALA A 90 2.61 -2.64 -3.03
C ALA A 90 2.21 -1.49 -2.12
N ILE A 91 1.25 -1.75 -1.23
CA ILE A 91 0.73 -0.82 -0.24
C ILE A 91 0.82 -1.51 1.12
N SER A 92 1.53 -0.92 2.07
CA SER A 92 1.79 -1.52 3.39
C SER A 92 1.41 -0.56 4.52
N GLY A 93 0.38 -0.88 5.28
CA GLY A 93 0.11 -0.24 6.57
C GLY A 93 1.01 -0.84 7.65
N ILE A 94 1.60 0.00 8.49
CA ILE A 94 2.50 -0.39 9.58
C ILE A 94 1.90 -0.01 10.93
N ILE A 95 1.84 -1.01 11.81
CA ILE A 95 1.49 -0.87 13.22
C ILE A 95 2.77 -1.11 14.02
N LYS A 96 3.00 -0.31 15.07
CA LYS A 96 4.17 -0.38 15.96
C LYS A 96 3.72 -0.79 17.38
N PRO A 97 3.61 -2.10 17.67
CA PRO A 97 3.19 -2.59 18.98
C PRO A 97 4.23 -2.26 20.06
N ALA A 98 3.79 -2.07 21.30
CA ALA A 98 4.67 -1.87 22.45
C ALA A 98 5.31 -3.18 22.95
N SER A 99 4.76 -4.35 22.58
CA SER A 99 5.25 -5.66 23.01
C SER A 99 5.02 -6.76 21.98
N GLN A 100 5.76 -7.88 22.10
CA GLN A 100 5.55 -9.06 21.26
C GLN A 100 4.13 -9.64 21.41
N GLN A 101 3.58 -9.61 22.63
CA GLN A 101 2.22 -10.06 22.90
C GLN A 101 1.19 -9.21 22.14
N GLU A 102 1.33 -7.89 22.18
CA GLU A 102 0.48 -6.98 21.44
C GLU A 102 0.61 -7.15 19.92
N ALA A 103 1.82 -7.47 19.42
CA ALA A 103 2.03 -7.78 18.01
C ALA A 103 1.27 -9.04 17.59
N ILE A 104 1.25 -10.07 18.43
CA ILE A 104 0.49 -11.30 18.19
C ILE A 104 -1.02 -10.99 18.16
N GLU A 105 -1.52 -10.31 19.19
CA GLU A 105 -2.94 -9.97 19.32
C GLU A 105 -3.44 -9.08 18.18
N THR A 106 -2.62 -8.10 17.78
CA THR A 106 -2.91 -7.21 16.66
C THR A 106 -2.94 -7.95 15.34
N ALA A 107 -1.94 -8.80 15.06
CA ALA A 107 -1.93 -9.61 13.84
C ALA A 107 -3.14 -10.54 13.77
N ASP A 108 -3.49 -11.19 14.89
CA ASP A 108 -4.64 -12.08 14.96
C ASP A 108 -5.97 -11.33 14.78
N ARG A 109 -6.08 -10.10 15.32
CA ARG A 109 -7.23 -9.21 15.14
C ARG A 109 -7.41 -8.87 13.66
N TYR A 110 -6.36 -8.39 12.99
CA TYR A 110 -6.41 -8.05 11.57
C TYR A 110 -6.65 -9.27 10.69
N LEU A 111 -6.04 -10.41 11.01
CA LEU A 111 -6.28 -11.64 10.27
C LEU A 111 -7.73 -12.09 10.35
N ARG A 112 -8.36 -12.05 11.54
CA ARG A 112 -9.78 -12.37 11.70
C ARG A 112 -10.67 -11.41 10.90
N LEU A 113 -10.37 -10.10 10.94
CA LEU A 113 -11.09 -9.11 10.16
C LEU A 113 -10.97 -9.38 8.65
N LEU A 114 -9.76 -9.57 8.14
CA LEU A 114 -9.50 -9.79 6.72
C LEU A 114 -10.13 -11.11 6.23
N ARG A 115 -10.08 -12.19 7.02
CA ARG A 115 -10.78 -13.44 6.68
C ARG A 115 -12.30 -13.29 6.63
N ARG A 116 -12.86 -12.36 7.39
CA ARG A 116 -14.30 -12.06 7.33
C ARG A 116 -14.65 -11.21 6.11
N LEU A 117 -13.84 -10.20 5.79
CA LEU A 117 -14.05 -9.32 4.64
C LEU A 117 -13.79 -10.04 3.31
N TYR A 118 -12.79 -10.91 3.26
CA TYR A 118 -12.33 -11.64 2.09
C TYR A 118 -12.51 -13.14 2.29
N SER A 119 -13.73 -13.56 2.65
CA SER A 119 -14.03 -14.94 3.06
C SER A 119 -13.83 -15.98 1.97
N ASP A 120 -13.88 -15.56 0.70
CA ASP A 120 -13.65 -16.40 -0.48
C ASP A 120 -12.18 -16.41 -0.93
N TRP A 121 -11.27 -15.70 -0.24
CA TRP A 121 -9.84 -15.72 -0.54
C TRP A 121 -9.14 -16.83 0.27
N PRO A 122 -8.57 -17.86 -0.40
CA PRO A 122 -7.78 -18.89 0.28
C PRO A 122 -6.68 -18.30 1.17
N ALA A 123 -6.67 -18.72 2.44
CA ALA A 123 -5.64 -18.34 3.40
C ALA A 123 -4.52 -19.40 3.45
N ARG A 124 -3.26 -18.94 3.52
CA ARG A 124 -2.07 -19.78 3.74
C ARG A 124 -1.15 -19.11 4.75
N ASN A 125 -0.61 -19.90 5.66
CA ASN A 125 0.41 -19.45 6.60
C ASN A 125 1.78 -19.85 6.06
N ASP A 126 2.79 -19.02 6.31
CA ASP A 126 4.18 -19.46 6.19
C ASP A 126 4.53 -20.49 7.29
N PRO A 127 5.63 -21.24 7.14
CA PRO A 127 6.02 -22.27 8.10
C PRO A 127 6.20 -21.76 9.54
N ASN A 128 6.59 -20.50 9.70
CA ASN A 128 6.85 -19.90 11.02
C ASN A 128 5.63 -19.15 11.58
N GLY A 129 4.51 -19.12 10.85
CA GLY A 129 3.30 -18.38 11.22
C GLY A 129 3.50 -16.87 11.35
N GLN A 130 4.59 -16.31 10.80
CA GLN A 130 4.87 -14.88 10.80
C GLN A 130 4.11 -14.14 9.70
N ILE A 131 3.77 -14.82 8.62
CA ILE A 131 3.10 -14.28 7.46
C ILE A 131 1.86 -15.11 7.18
N VAL A 132 0.70 -14.48 7.31
CA VAL A 132 -0.56 -15.06 6.85
C VAL A 132 -1.00 -14.36 5.59
N THR A 133 -1.18 -15.13 4.53
CA THR A 133 -1.47 -14.66 3.18
C THR A 133 -2.90 -15.06 2.81
N LEU A 134 -3.73 -14.09 2.43
CA LEU A 134 -4.98 -14.31 1.72
C LEU A 134 -4.72 -14.00 0.25
N ARG A 135 -5.10 -14.91 -0.65
CA ARG A 135 -4.78 -14.79 -2.07
C ARG A 135 -6.01 -14.98 -2.93
N LYS A 136 -6.25 -14.03 -3.85
CA LYS A 136 -7.16 -14.19 -4.98
C LYS A 136 -6.59 -13.36 -6.13
N SER A 137 -6.09 -14.04 -7.15
CA SER A 137 -5.45 -13.39 -8.31
C SER A 137 -6.37 -12.29 -8.88
N PRO A 138 -5.84 -11.09 -9.17
CA PRO A 138 -4.42 -10.76 -9.28
C PRO A 138 -3.79 -10.22 -7.99
N TYR A 139 -4.46 -10.34 -6.84
CA TYR A 139 -4.07 -9.67 -5.60
C TYR A 139 -3.77 -10.62 -4.45
N VAL A 140 -2.94 -10.12 -3.54
CA VAL A 140 -2.57 -10.81 -2.30
C VAL A 140 -2.58 -9.82 -1.16
N ILE A 141 -3.30 -10.17 -0.09
CA ILE A 141 -3.22 -9.47 1.20
C ILE A 141 -2.39 -10.32 2.16
N GLN A 142 -1.48 -9.68 2.90
CA GLN A 142 -0.66 -10.34 3.91
C GLN A 142 -0.79 -9.61 5.24
N VAL A 143 -0.91 -10.38 6.32
CA VAL A 143 -0.61 -9.92 7.67
C VAL A 143 0.75 -10.48 8.05
N MET A 144 1.70 -9.60 8.35
CA MET A 144 3.09 -9.96 8.63
C MET A 144 3.48 -9.47 10.02
N ARG A 145 4.17 -10.30 10.79
CA ARG A 145 4.78 -9.92 12.07
C ARG A 145 6.30 -9.87 11.93
N PHE A 146 6.88 -8.74 12.28
CA PHE A 146 8.32 -8.53 12.31
C PHE A 146 8.77 -8.39 13.76
N GLN A 147 9.91 -9.00 14.10
CA GLN A 147 10.48 -8.94 15.44
C GLN A 147 11.46 -7.78 15.61
N MET A 148 12.14 -7.38 14.53
CA MET A 148 13.11 -6.27 14.52
C MET A 148 13.07 -5.53 13.17
N PRO A 149 12.57 -4.28 13.13
CA PRO A 149 11.81 -3.63 14.21
C PRO A 149 10.54 -4.42 14.56
N LEU A 150 10.05 -4.24 15.80
CA LEU A 150 8.80 -4.86 16.22
C LEU A 150 7.63 -4.15 15.52
N GLU A 151 7.06 -4.83 14.51
CA GLU A 151 6.00 -4.27 13.68
C GLU A 151 5.00 -5.35 13.29
N VAL A 152 3.75 -4.92 13.08
CA VAL A 152 2.76 -5.68 12.33
C VAL A 152 2.47 -4.93 11.04
N ARG A 153 2.52 -5.63 9.90
CA ARG A 153 2.19 -5.03 8.60
C ARG A 153 0.96 -5.67 8.01
N VAL A 154 0.06 -4.85 7.49
CA VAL A 154 -1.02 -5.26 6.60
C VAL A 154 -0.67 -4.77 5.21
N ASN A 155 -0.39 -5.71 4.31
CA ASN A 155 0.19 -5.42 3.00
C ASN A 155 -0.72 -5.93 1.88
N LEU A 156 -0.96 -5.10 0.87
CA LEU A 156 -1.59 -5.48 -0.39
C LEU A 156 -0.56 -5.36 -1.53
N LYS A 157 -0.49 -6.37 -2.37
CA LYS A 157 0.39 -6.41 -3.55
C LYS A 157 -0.21 -7.29 -4.65
N PHE A 158 0.36 -7.19 -5.85
CA PHE A 158 0.04 -8.15 -6.90
C PHE A 158 0.48 -9.57 -6.50
N ASP A 159 -0.32 -10.56 -6.87
CA ASP A 159 0.09 -11.95 -6.79
C ASP A 159 1.29 -12.17 -7.70
N ARG A 160 2.28 -12.93 -7.23
CA ARG A 160 3.53 -13.18 -7.95
C ARG A 160 3.27 -13.71 -9.35
N ASP A 161 2.28 -14.58 -9.48
CA ASP A 161 1.98 -15.32 -10.70
C ASP A 161 0.94 -14.59 -11.58
N ALA A 162 0.48 -13.39 -11.18
CA ALA A 162 -0.44 -12.57 -11.95
C ALA A 162 0.26 -11.79 -13.08
N ALA A 163 -0.47 -11.54 -14.18
CA ALA A 163 0.05 -10.81 -15.33
C ALA A 163 0.39 -9.35 -14.97
N GLU A 164 -0.37 -8.77 -14.05
CA GLU A 164 -0.21 -7.42 -13.51
C GLU A 164 1.13 -7.28 -12.76
N ASN A 165 1.50 -8.30 -11.97
CA ASN A 165 2.81 -8.33 -11.32
C ASN A 165 3.94 -8.39 -12.34
N ALA A 166 3.80 -9.21 -13.39
CA ALA A 166 4.79 -9.30 -14.44
C ALA A 166 4.93 -7.97 -15.21
N ALA A 167 3.81 -7.30 -15.50
CA ALA A 167 3.79 -6.01 -16.15
C ALA A 167 4.47 -4.93 -15.28
N TRP A 168 4.12 -4.85 -14.00
CA TRP A 168 4.72 -3.92 -13.05
C TRP A 168 6.23 -4.18 -12.88
N THR A 169 6.63 -5.44 -12.74
CA THR A 169 8.05 -5.83 -12.62
C THR A 169 8.84 -5.45 -13.87
N ALA A 170 8.25 -5.57 -15.05
CA ALA A 170 8.90 -5.14 -16.30
C ALA A 170 9.10 -3.62 -16.35
N VAL A 171 8.17 -2.82 -15.82
CA VAL A 171 8.35 -1.37 -15.66
C VAL A 171 9.46 -1.08 -14.66
N LEU A 172 9.40 -1.70 -13.47
CA LEU A 172 10.41 -1.55 -12.41
C LEU A 172 11.81 -1.79 -12.95
N LYS A 173 12.02 -2.92 -13.65
CA LYS A 173 13.31 -3.28 -14.22
C LYS A 173 13.84 -2.22 -15.18
N ARG A 174 13.02 -1.81 -16.16
CA ARG A 174 13.42 -0.81 -17.16
C ARG A 174 13.78 0.53 -16.53
N GLU A 175 13.00 0.97 -15.55
CA GLU A 175 13.23 2.25 -14.88
C GLU A 175 14.45 2.21 -13.94
N SER A 176 14.65 1.10 -13.23
CA SER A 176 15.84 0.88 -12.41
C SER A 176 17.12 0.88 -13.26
N GLU A 177 17.13 0.15 -14.37
CA GLU A 177 18.29 0.11 -15.29
C GLU A 177 18.63 1.52 -15.81
N ARG A 178 17.60 2.27 -16.23
CA ARG A 178 17.79 3.66 -16.66
C ARG A 178 18.33 4.55 -15.55
N TYR A 179 17.76 4.46 -14.35
CA TYR A 179 18.21 5.21 -13.18
C TYR A 179 19.68 4.92 -12.85
N GLN A 180 20.10 3.66 -12.86
CA GLN A 180 21.49 3.25 -12.59
C GLN A 180 22.46 3.78 -13.64
N VAL A 181 22.10 3.75 -14.93
CA VAL A 181 22.90 4.33 -16.01
C VAL A 181 23.07 5.84 -15.82
N GLU A 182 21.98 6.55 -15.53
CA GLU A 182 22.01 7.99 -15.29
C GLU A 182 22.82 8.35 -14.03
N ALA A 183 22.67 7.60 -12.94
CA ALA A 183 23.44 7.77 -11.72
C ALA A 183 24.95 7.56 -11.95
N ARG A 184 25.32 6.49 -12.68
CA ARG A 184 26.72 6.24 -13.05
C ARG A 184 27.29 7.35 -13.91
N ARG A 185 26.51 7.87 -14.87
CA ARG A 185 26.93 8.99 -15.72
C ARG A 185 27.24 10.23 -14.88
N ARG A 186 26.36 10.59 -13.95
CA ARG A 186 26.55 11.74 -13.03
C ARG A 186 27.81 11.59 -12.17
N LEU A 187 28.10 10.38 -11.68
CA LEU A 187 29.32 10.13 -10.91
C LEU A 187 30.59 10.33 -11.73
N VAL A 188 30.60 9.88 -12.99
CA VAL A 188 31.74 10.11 -13.90
C VAL A 188 31.89 11.60 -14.22
N GLU A 189 30.79 12.30 -14.50
CA GLU A 189 30.79 13.74 -14.76
C GLU A 189 31.29 14.54 -13.54
N ASP A 190 30.86 14.17 -12.32
CA ASP A 190 31.31 14.79 -11.07
C ASP A 190 32.80 14.52 -10.80
N ALA A 191 33.28 13.28 -10.99
CA ALA A 191 34.69 12.94 -10.85
C ALA A 191 35.57 13.71 -11.85
N ALA A 192 35.14 13.79 -13.11
CA ALA A 192 35.80 14.56 -14.16
C ALA A 192 35.83 16.07 -13.80
N SER A 193 34.73 16.62 -13.28
CA SER A 193 34.67 18.03 -12.83
C SER A 193 35.61 18.33 -11.66
N LYS A 194 35.93 17.31 -10.84
CA LYS A 194 36.85 17.39 -9.71
C LYS A 194 38.31 17.06 -10.07
N GLY A 195 38.60 16.78 -11.34
CA GLY A 195 39.95 16.42 -11.81
C GLY A 195 40.46 15.06 -11.33
N LEU A 196 39.56 14.23 -10.80
CA LEU A 196 39.86 12.87 -10.35
C LEU A 196 39.78 11.96 -11.59
N LYS A 197 40.92 11.35 -11.96
CA LYS A 197 41.00 10.33 -13.02
C LYS A 197 40.89 8.94 -12.44
#